data_AF-A0A841E9P4-F1
#
_entry.id   AF-A0A841E9P4-F1
#
_cell.length_a   1.000
_cell.length_b   1.000
_cell.length_c   1.000
_cell.angle_alpha   90.00
_cell.angle_beta   90.00
_cell.angle_gamma   90.00
#
_symmetry.space_group_name_H-M   'P 1'
#
loop_
_entity.id
_entity.type
_entity.pdbx_description
1 polymer ?
#
loop_
_entity_poly.entity_id
_entity_poly.type
_entity_poly.pdbx_seq_one_letter_code
_entity_poly.pdbx_strand_id
1 'polypeptide(L)'
;MSLDEAGRQLEAAIHDARVSFDCIQLDDVERAHTNAITARAAVDAAEYALRVEAERRAGEEESKGGEPSGESAGPAGSPQEPPE
;
A
#
# COMPACT_ATOMS: atom_id res chain seq x y z
N MET A 1 -2.81 3.74 3.41
CA MET A 1 -1.62 3.42 4.23
C MET A 1 -0.38 3.63 3.37
N SER A 2 0.73 4.05 3.97
CA SER A 2 2.00 4.33 3.27
C SER A 2 3.10 3.31 3.64
N LEU A 3 4.22 3.31 2.91
CA LEU A 3 5.40 2.52 3.27
C LEU A 3 6.00 2.92 4.62
N ASP A 4 5.91 4.20 5.00
CA ASP A 4 6.37 4.65 6.31
C ASP A 4 5.57 3.99 7.43
N GLU A 5 4.26 3.82 7.23
CA GLU A 5 3.40 3.12 8.19
C GLU A 5 3.78 1.63 8.27
N ALA A 6 4.05 0.98 7.14
CA ALA A 6 4.57 -0.39 7.14
C ALA A 6 5.88 -0.51 7.95
N GLY A 7 6.80 0.46 7.81
CA GLY A 7 8.03 0.51 8.59
C GLY A 7 7.77 0.63 10.10
N ARG A 8 6.90 1.55 10.52
CA ARG A 8 6.53 1.72 11.94
C ARG A 8 5.91 0.47 12.53
N GLN A 9 5.02 -0.20 11.78
CA GLN A 9 4.38 -1.43 12.23
C GLN A 9 5.40 -2.57 12.35
N LEU A 10 6.36 -2.70 11.44
CA LEU A 10 7.44 -3.69 11.55
C LEU A 10 8.36 -3.43 12.74
N GLU A 11 8.68 -2.17 13.05
CA GLU A 11 9.47 -1.81 14.25
C GLU A 11 8.73 -2.21 15.53
N ALA A 12 7.43 -1.94 15.62
CA ALA A 12 6.59 -2.36 16.73
C ALA A 12 6.53 -3.89 16.84
N ALA A 13 6.33 -4.60 15.72
CA ALA A 13 6.32 -6.05 15.70
C ALA A 13 7.63 -6.68 16.22
N ILE A 14 8.79 -6.12 15.82
CA ILE A 14 10.10 -6.56 16.29
C ILE A 14 10.24 -6.33 17.80
N HIS A 15 9.80 -5.17 18.29
CA HIS A 15 9.82 -4.87 19.71
C HIS A 15 9.00 -5.89 20.50
N ASP A 16 7.74 -6.10 20.12
CA ASP A 16 6.83 -6.98 20.84
C ASP A 16 7.28 -8.45 20.76
N ALA A 17 7.85 -8.87 19.63
CA ALA A 17 8.46 -10.21 19.50
C ALA A 17 9.64 -10.41 20.46
N ARG A 18 10.49 -9.39 20.66
CA ARG A 18 11.60 -9.44 21.62
C ARG A 18 11.09 -9.52 23.06
N VAL A 19 10.13 -8.66 23.42
CA VAL A 19 9.50 -8.69 24.76
C VAL A 19 8.85 -10.05 25.02
N SER A 20 8.16 -10.62 24.03
CA SER A 20 7.55 -11.95 24.13
C SER A 20 8.59 -13.02 24.45
N PHE A 21 9.73 -13.01 23.75
CA PHE A 21 10.82 -13.95 23.97
C PHE A 21 11.46 -13.80 25.35
N ASP A 22 11.69 -12.56 25.81
CA ASP A 22 12.24 -12.29 27.14
C ASP A 22 11.27 -12.73 28.25
N CYS A 23 9.96 -12.53 28.07
CA CYS A 23 8.94 -13.00 29.01
C CYS A 23 8.93 -14.53 29.16
N ILE A 24 9.19 -15.28 28.09
CA ILE A 24 9.31 -16.75 28.16
C ILE A 24 10.47 -17.15 29.09
N GLN A 25 11.60 -16.46 29.04
CA GLN A 25 12.75 -16.76 29.92
C GLN A 25 12.47 -16.46 31.40
N LEU A 26 11.51 -15.58 31.66
CA LEU A 26 11.08 -15.18 33.01
C LEU A 26 9.89 -16.00 33.53
N ASP A 27 9.44 -17.01 32.79
CA ASP A 27 8.23 -17.81 33.07
C ASP A 27 6.93 -16.98 33.13
N ASP A 28 6.92 -15.80 32.48
CA ASP A 28 5.77 -14.90 32.37
C ASP A 28 5.00 -15.15 31.06
N VAL A 29 4.37 -16.32 30.98
CA VAL A 29 3.76 -16.83 29.73
C VAL A 29 2.55 -16.02 29.26
N GLU A 30 1.73 -15.49 30.16
CA GLU A 30 0.59 -14.64 29.79
C GLU A 30 1.05 -13.34 29.12
N ARG A 31 2.07 -12.70 29.69
CA ARG A 31 2.65 -11.50 29.08
C ARG A 31 3.36 -11.84 27.77
N ALA A 32 4.04 -12.98 27.68
CA ALA A 32 4.62 -13.45 26.43
C ALA A 32 3.56 -13.61 25.33
N HIS A 33 2.43 -14.25 25.65
CA HIS A 33 1.32 -14.48 24.73
C HIS A 33 0.68 -13.17 24.25
N THR A 34 0.46 -12.21 25.16
CA THR A 34 -0.06 -10.89 24.80
C THR A 34 0.87 -10.16 23.81
N ASN A 35 2.18 -10.19 24.06
CA ASN A 35 3.17 -9.58 23.16
C ASN A 35 3.27 -10.33 21.82
N ALA A 36 3.07 -11.65 21.80
CA ALA A 36 3.02 -12.41 20.55
C ALA A 36 1.80 -12.04 19.69
N ILE A 37 0.63 -11.85 20.29
CA ILE A 37 -0.59 -11.43 19.58
C ILE A 37 -0.42 -10.02 18.99
N THR A 38 0.12 -9.09 19.78
CA THR A 38 0.35 -7.71 19.33
C THR A 38 1.40 -7.64 18.22
N ALA A 39 2.50 -8.39 18.34
CA ALA A 39 3.48 -8.53 17.27
C ALA A 39 2.84 -9.05 15.98
N ARG A 40 1.94 -10.05 16.07
CA ARG A 40 1.24 -10.58 14.89
C ARG A 40 0.31 -9.55 14.26
N ALA A 41 -0.46 -8.83 15.06
CA ALA A 41 -1.35 -7.78 14.57
C ALA A 41 -0.57 -6.66 13.83
N ALA A 42 0.60 -6.28 14.36
CA ALA A 42 1.48 -5.30 13.72
C ALA A 42 2.05 -5.83 12.39
N VAL A 43 2.44 -7.11 12.31
CA VAL A 43 2.86 -7.75 11.04
C VAL A 43 1.72 -7.73 10.01
N ASP A 44 0.50 -8.11 10.41
CA ASP A 44 -0.65 -8.13 9.51
C ASP A 44 -0.98 -6.69 9.02
N ALA A 45 -0.84 -5.67 9.87
CA ALA A 45 -1.00 -4.27 9.48
C ALA A 45 0.09 -3.80 8.50
N ALA A 46 1.35 -4.17 8.74
CA ALA A 46 2.46 -3.86 7.83
C ALA A 46 2.26 -4.53 6.45
N GLU A 47 1.85 -5.79 6.44
CA GLU A 47 1.56 -6.55 5.23
C GLU A 47 0.45 -5.89 4.40
N TYR A 48 -0.63 -5.47 5.06
CA TYR A 48 -1.71 -4.73 4.41
C TYR A 48 -1.23 -3.40 3.82
N ALA A 49 -0.42 -2.62 4.55
CA ALA A 49 0.15 -1.38 4.05
C ALA A 49 1.03 -1.60 2.81
N LEU A 50 1.85 -2.65 2.79
CA LEU A 50 2.67 -3.03 1.65
C LEU A 50 1.83 -3.44 0.44
N ARG A 51 0.78 -4.23 0.67
CA ARG A 51 -0.12 -4.69 -0.41
C ARG A 51 -0.84 -3.50 -1.08
N VAL A 52 -1.39 -2.58 -0.27
CA VAL A 52 -2.03 -1.36 -0.78
C VAL A 52 -1.07 -0.52 -1.62
N GLU A 53 0.17 -0.35 -1.17
CA GLU A 53 1.17 0.41 -1.94
C GLU A 53 1.57 -0.31 -3.23
N ALA A 54 1.71 -1.64 -3.21
CA ALA A 54 2.03 -2.43 -4.40
C ALA A 54 0.93 -2.31 -5.46
N GLU A 55 -0.33 -2.44 -5.06
CA GLU A 55 -1.50 -2.27 -5.94
C GLU A 55 -1.56 -0.85 -6.52
N ARG A 56 -1.29 0.17 -5.70
CA ARG A 56 -1.23 1.57 -6.14
C ARG A 56 -0.21 1.78 -7.26
N ARG A 57 1.00 1.22 -7.09
CA ARG A 57 2.08 1.33 -8.09
C ARG A 57 1.73 0.61 -9.39
N ALA A 58 1.13 -0.58 -9.30
CA ALA A 58 0.69 -1.32 -10.49
C ALA A 58 -0.34 -0.51 -11.30
N GLY A 59 -1.31 0.14 -10.64
CA GLY A 59 -2.28 1.00 -11.31
C GLY A 59 -1.66 2.26 -11.96
N GLU A 60 -0.59 2.81 -11.36
CA GLU A 60 0.15 3.94 -11.95
C GLU A 60 0.92 3.55 -13.22
N GLU A 61 1.47 2.34 -13.27
CA GLU A 61 2.16 1.80 -14.45
C GLU A 61 1.18 1.57 -15.61
N GLU A 62 -0.01 1.03 -15.32
CA GLU A 62 -1.07 0.82 -16.31
C GLU A 62 -1.58 2.15 -16.89
N SER A 63 -1.72 3.18 -16.06
CA SER A 63 -2.13 4.53 -16.49
C SER A 63 -1.09 5.23 -17.40
N LYS A 64 0.21 5.03 -17.14
CA LYS A 64 1.30 5.59 -17.95
C LYS A 64 1.49 4.89 -19.31
N GLY A 65 1.05 3.64 -19.44
CA GLY A 65 1.06 2.90 -20.72
C GLY A 65 -0.05 3.30 -21.69
N GLY A 66 -0.99 4.14 -21.26
CA GLY A 66 -2.19 4.53 -21.99
C GLY A 66 -2.16 5.89 -22.69
N GLU A 67 -0.99 6.50 -22.96
CA GLU A 67 -0.91 7.70 -23.82
C GLU A 67 -1.07 7.31 -25.31
N PRO A 68 -2.19 7.65 -25.99
CA PRO A 68 -2.29 7.52 -27.43
C PRO A 68 -1.39 8.55 -28.10
N SER A 69 -0.36 8.07 -28.80
CA SER A 69 0.48 8.86 -29.68
C SER A 69 -0.21 9.04 -31.04
N GLY A 70 -0.50 10.29 -31.42
CA GLY A 70 -0.95 10.72 -32.76
C GLY A 70 -2.44 10.43 -33.05
N GLU A 71 -3.26 11.36 -33.51
CA GLU A 71 -3.00 12.20 -34.68
C GLU A 71 -3.68 13.57 -34.58
N SER A 72 -2.87 14.62 -34.66
CA SER A 72 -3.29 15.98 -34.98
C SER A 72 -3.48 16.10 -36.50
N ALA A 73 -4.72 16.29 -36.95
CA ALA A 73 -4.99 16.84 -38.27
C ALA A 73 -6.31 17.63 -38.26
N GLY A 74 -6.25 18.90 -37.84
CA GLY A 74 -6.99 19.95 -38.57
C GLY A 74 -6.03 20.58 -39.58
N PRO A 75 -6.48 21.32 -40.61
CA PRO A 75 -7.72 22.10 -40.59
C PRO A 75 -8.53 22.12 -41.92
N ALA A 76 -9.62 22.90 -41.88
CA ALA A 76 -10.26 23.66 -42.98
C ALA A 76 -11.51 23.07 -43.64
N GLY A 77 -12.63 23.78 -43.44
CA GLY A 77 -13.80 23.73 -44.33
C GLY A 77 -15.16 24.00 -43.68
N SER A 78 -15.39 25.18 -43.10
CA SER A 78 -16.76 25.75 -43.01
C SER A 78 -16.97 26.67 -44.23
N PRO A 79 -18.19 27.16 -44.60
CA PRO A 79 -19.53 26.99 -43.99
C PRO A 79 -20.70 26.78 -45.02
N GLN A 80 -21.90 26.38 -44.58
CA GLN A 80 -23.20 27.06 -44.85
C GLN A 80 -24.44 26.19 -44.52
N GLU A 81 -25.28 26.68 -43.60
CA GLU A 81 -26.75 26.54 -43.56
C GLU A 81 -27.39 27.56 -44.56
N PRO A 82 -28.73 27.64 -44.84
CA PRO A 82 -29.90 27.16 -44.06
C PRO A 82 -31.08 26.63 -44.97
N PRO A 83 -32.39 26.78 -44.70
CA PRO A 83 -33.36 25.66 -44.67
C PRO A 83 -34.49 25.74 -45.73
N GLU A 84 -35.37 24.72 -45.81
CA GLU A 84 -36.80 24.85 -46.17
C GLU A 84 -37.66 23.86 -45.37
#